data_AF-A0A7D9L1N4-F1
#
_entry.id   AF-A0A7D9L1N4-F1
#
_cell.length_a   1.000
_cell.length_b   1.000
_cell.length_c   1.000
_cell.angle_alpha   90.00
_cell.angle_beta   90.00
_cell.angle_gamma   90.00
#
_symmetry.space_group_name_H-M   'P 1'
#
loop_
_entity.id
_entity.type
_entity.pdbx_description
1 polymer ?
#
loop_
_entity_poly.entity_id
_entity_poly.type
_entity_poly.pdbx_seq_one_letter_code
_entity_poly.pdbx_strand_id
1 'polypeptide(L)'
;MLTREKAIQFLQNSWKMNDVELQLTTDRESFLNKVIQTFYERVPFQLLSAMKLTSLPPNEREIPSFDEIDKICMSGVGGGCGVQSTFTWRLLKALGYSAHLCGTIVTSTGINVHLTVIVKDLVNTGDIHLVDCGLGQPSFQTISLNFNEESPVYQESYLEYKYIKRDGKILRMHGDGDLVKHNDPPIEGLDLILGKWRRFYEFSLQEDFEQKTLKRFWNFFYAPKFYHHVSPRASRFPGGKAVMIAGKILFLEQEDKTFKKINLELFRVQTEARNSSKFSTGSVSADNILTKEGAIQFLQNSWKMNDVELRLKTDRESFLNKLIQTFYERVPFQLLHFFILTSLPPNEQEMANLEHIDKVCMSGVGGSCGVLNVFAYRLLEALEYSTYLCGTSVTSTSINVHLIIIVKGLVNTGDIHLVDCGLGQPSFRAISLNFNEESPVYQESYLEYKYIKRDGKIVRMHGEGDLVKRNDPPIEGLDLILGKWRRFYEFSLEDFEQKTLKTLWKYFDGRSAPKNMIPRISRFPGGKAHMMMGNNLFLEQEDRKLKKIKLQSNDEILKAYRHYFPSIDENLVHHAYSIWQENDL
;
A
#
# COMPACT_ATOMS: atom_id res chain seq x y z
N MET A 1 23.78 34.52 13.14
CA MET A 1 24.11 33.91 14.45
C MET A 1 22.86 33.89 15.30
N LEU A 2 22.52 32.74 15.89
CA LEU A 2 21.35 32.59 16.76
C LEU A 2 21.60 33.34 18.07
N THR A 3 20.80 34.38 18.36
CA THR A 3 20.91 35.16 19.60
C THR A 3 20.07 34.53 20.71
N ARG A 4 20.32 34.92 21.97
CA ARG A 4 19.54 34.45 23.13
C ARG A 4 18.05 34.74 22.96
N GLU A 5 17.71 35.97 22.58
CA GLU A 5 16.32 36.41 22.42
C GLU A 5 15.61 35.58 21.36
N LYS A 6 16.27 35.34 20.21
CA LYS A 6 15.72 34.50 19.14
C LYS A 6 15.54 33.06 19.59
N ALA A 7 16.48 32.50 20.33
CA ALA A 7 16.39 31.14 20.87
C ALA A 7 15.21 31.00 21.83
N ILE A 8 15.03 31.94 22.76
CA ILE A 8 13.94 31.93 23.72
C ILE A 8 12.58 32.10 23.05
N GLN A 9 12.46 33.10 22.15
CA GLN A 9 11.24 33.32 21.38
C GLN A 9 10.87 32.08 20.57
N PHE A 10 11.84 31.37 20.00
CA PHE A 10 11.61 30.12 19.29
C PHE A 10 11.06 29.02 20.21
N LEU A 11 11.69 28.78 21.36
CA LEU A 11 11.25 27.75 22.30
C LEU A 11 9.83 28.04 22.81
N GLN A 12 9.52 29.30 23.08
CA GLN A 12 8.17 29.73 23.51
C GLN A 12 7.14 29.64 22.38
N ASN A 13 7.43 30.22 21.21
CA ASN A 13 6.43 30.38 20.16
C ASN A 13 6.26 29.12 19.33
N SER A 14 7.36 28.49 18.93
CA SER A 14 7.33 27.30 18.07
C SER A 14 7.13 26.05 18.90
N TRP A 15 7.88 25.88 19.98
CA TRP A 15 7.84 24.66 20.80
C TRP A 15 6.88 24.72 21.99
N LYS A 16 6.25 25.88 22.24
CA LYS A 16 5.28 26.05 23.33
C LYS A 16 5.86 25.73 24.71
N MET A 17 7.15 25.99 24.90
CA MET A 17 7.80 25.88 26.20
C MET A 17 7.51 27.15 27.00
N ASN A 18 6.74 27.01 28.08
CA ASN A 18 6.46 28.12 28.99
C ASN A 18 7.66 28.43 29.88
N ASP A 19 7.74 29.65 30.40
CA ASP A 19 8.68 30.07 31.47
C ASP A 19 10.15 29.70 31.22
N VAL A 20 10.60 29.81 29.97
CA VAL A 20 11.97 29.42 29.54
C VAL A 20 13.05 30.10 30.38
N GLU A 21 12.97 31.42 30.59
CA GLU A 21 13.97 32.15 31.38
C GLU A 21 14.00 31.70 32.85
N LEU A 22 12.84 31.46 33.44
CA LEU A 22 12.75 30.95 34.81
C LEU A 22 13.39 29.56 34.91
N GLN A 23 13.03 28.63 34.02
CA GLN A 23 13.58 27.27 34.02
C GLN A 23 15.11 27.25 33.77
N LEU A 24 15.63 28.14 32.92
CA LEU A 24 17.07 28.28 32.68
C LEU A 24 17.86 28.75 33.92
N THR A 25 17.20 29.35 34.90
CA THR A 25 17.84 29.84 36.13
C THR A 25 17.59 28.94 37.33
N THR A 26 16.47 28.22 37.37
CA THR A 26 16.10 27.37 38.51
C THR A 26 16.61 25.93 38.40
N ASP A 27 16.49 25.30 37.23
CA ASP A 27 16.87 23.90 37.02
C ASP A 27 17.30 23.67 35.55
N ARG A 28 18.58 23.91 35.31
CA ARG A 28 19.17 23.89 33.96
C ARG A 28 19.20 22.50 33.33
N GLU A 29 19.33 21.46 34.14
CA GLU A 29 19.37 20.07 33.64
C GLU A 29 17.97 19.62 33.24
N SER A 30 16.98 19.79 34.12
CA SER A 30 15.59 19.45 33.82
C SER A 30 15.07 20.21 32.60
N PHE A 31 15.40 21.51 32.51
CA PHE A 31 15.07 22.30 31.32
C PHE A 31 15.73 21.73 30.05
N LEU A 32 17.02 21.38 30.11
CA LEU A 32 17.74 20.82 28.96
C LEU A 32 17.17 19.47 28.54
N ASN A 33 16.81 18.59 29.48
CA ASN A 33 16.12 17.34 29.17
C ASN A 33 14.79 17.58 28.45
N LYS A 34 14.02 18.57 28.88
CA LYS A 34 12.78 18.98 28.19
C LYS A 34 13.03 19.51 26.77
N VAL A 35 14.11 20.29 26.56
CA VAL A 35 14.55 20.74 25.23
C VAL A 35 14.87 19.53 24.35
N ILE A 36 15.61 18.54 24.86
CA ILE A 36 16.00 17.33 24.12
C ILE A 36 14.76 16.51 23.73
N GLN A 37 13.87 16.24 24.69
CA GLN A 37 12.60 15.52 24.42
C GLN A 37 11.79 16.23 23.34
N THR A 38 11.60 17.54 23.48
CA THR A 38 10.84 18.34 22.52
C THR A 38 11.50 18.34 21.13
N PHE A 39 12.83 18.33 21.07
CA PHE A 39 13.57 18.20 19.82
C PHE A 39 13.26 16.88 19.12
N TYR A 40 13.35 15.75 19.83
CA TYR A 40 13.06 14.42 19.27
C TYR A 40 11.61 14.24 18.81
N GLU A 41 10.66 14.93 19.46
CA GLU A 41 9.26 14.95 19.04
C GLU A 41 9.01 15.73 17.74
N ARG A 42 9.70 16.87 17.58
CA ARG A 42 9.36 17.90 16.59
C ARG A 42 10.31 18.00 15.42
N VAL A 43 11.56 17.58 15.57
CA VAL A 43 12.62 17.75 14.56
C VAL A 43 13.08 16.36 14.11
N PRO A 44 12.56 15.85 12.97
CA PRO A 44 12.88 14.50 12.53
C PRO A 44 14.34 14.40 12.10
N PHE A 45 15.03 13.35 12.54
CA PHE A 45 16.25 12.92 11.86
C PHE A 45 15.87 12.42 10.47
N GLN A 46 16.53 12.90 9.42
CA GLN A 46 16.25 12.46 8.06
C GLN A 46 17.48 12.59 7.16
N LEU A 47 17.57 11.71 6.15
CA LEU A 47 18.69 11.66 5.20
C LEU A 47 18.35 12.20 3.81
N LEU A 48 17.13 12.68 3.59
CA LEU A 48 16.67 13.25 2.33
C LEU A 48 17.50 14.47 1.90
N SER A 49 17.89 15.34 2.85
CA SER A 49 18.75 16.49 2.55
C SER A 49 20.14 16.06 2.09
N ALA A 50 20.72 15.02 2.71
CA ALA A 50 21.99 14.44 2.27
C ALA A 50 21.85 13.79 0.87
N MET A 51 20.77 13.05 0.63
CA MET A 51 20.49 12.45 -0.68
C MET A 51 20.38 13.50 -1.79
N LYS A 52 19.66 14.61 -1.52
CA LYS A 52 19.57 15.74 -2.45
C LYS A 52 20.96 16.28 -2.78
N LEU A 53 21.82 16.49 -1.79
CA LEU A 53 23.20 16.96 -2.02
C LEU A 53 24.02 15.95 -2.84
N THR A 54 23.90 14.65 -2.57
CA THR A 54 24.63 13.62 -3.34
C THR A 54 24.16 13.49 -4.79
N SER A 55 22.93 13.91 -5.11
CA SER A 55 22.42 13.97 -6.48
C SER A 55 23.02 15.11 -7.32
N LEU A 56 23.65 16.10 -6.67
CA LEU A 56 24.36 17.18 -7.35
C LEU A 56 25.81 16.77 -7.70
N PRO A 57 26.36 17.26 -8.83
CA PRO A 57 27.79 17.20 -9.11
C PRO A 57 28.64 17.71 -7.93
N PRO A 58 29.80 17.11 -7.62
CA PRO A 58 30.60 17.50 -6.45
C PRO A 58 30.93 19.00 -6.35
N ASN A 59 31.08 19.70 -7.47
CA ASN A 59 31.35 21.13 -7.57
C ASN A 59 30.13 22.03 -7.30
N GLU A 60 28.92 21.47 -7.26
CA GLU A 60 27.66 22.19 -6.96
C GLU A 60 27.17 21.94 -5.53
N ARG A 61 27.88 21.10 -4.77
CA ARG A 61 27.50 20.78 -3.39
C ARG A 61 27.98 21.88 -2.47
N GLU A 62 27.05 22.57 -1.81
CA GLU A 62 27.35 23.62 -0.83
C GLU A 62 27.07 23.17 0.60
N ILE A 63 28.01 23.47 1.51
CA ILE A 63 27.84 23.26 2.96
C ILE A 63 26.79 24.27 3.45
N PRO A 64 25.72 23.83 4.13
CA PRO A 64 24.70 24.76 4.61
C PRO A 64 25.32 25.80 5.53
N SER A 65 24.98 27.06 5.29
CA SER A 65 25.28 28.14 6.22
C SER A 65 24.59 27.92 7.56
N PHE A 66 25.09 28.56 8.60
CA PHE A 66 24.48 28.44 9.91
C PHE A 66 23.04 28.98 9.96
N ASP A 67 22.74 30.04 9.22
CA ASP A 67 21.38 30.59 9.20
C ASP A 67 20.40 29.65 8.47
N GLU A 68 20.88 28.89 7.47
CA GLU A 68 20.09 27.81 6.85
C GLU A 68 19.84 26.65 7.81
N ILE A 69 20.87 26.21 8.55
CA ILE A 69 20.72 25.17 9.59
C ILE A 69 19.70 25.60 10.64
N ASP A 70 19.82 26.83 11.15
CA ASP A 70 18.89 27.40 12.13
C ASP A 70 17.46 27.39 11.56
N LYS A 71 17.25 27.87 10.32
CA LYS A 71 15.95 27.87 9.65
C LYS A 71 15.36 26.47 9.47
N ILE A 72 16.16 25.49 9.04
CA ILE A 72 15.73 24.11 8.79
C ILE A 72 15.25 23.44 10.09
N CYS A 73 16.03 23.55 11.17
CA CYS A 73 15.66 22.94 12.45
C CYS A 73 14.51 23.69 13.14
N MET A 74 14.49 25.02 13.11
CA MET A 74 13.42 25.80 13.75
C MET A 74 12.06 25.67 13.04
N SER A 75 12.05 25.31 11.76
CA SER A 75 10.82 25.01 11.00
C SER A 75 10.35 23.56 11.14
N GLY A 76 11.09 22.70 11.86
CA GLY A 76 10.73 21.29 12.05
C GLY A 76 11.02 20.39 10.86
N VAL A 77 11.77 20.86 9.85
CA VAL A 77 12.16 20.04 8.69
C VAL A 77 13.20 18.98 9.09
N GLY A 78 14.10 19.33 10.01
CA GLY A 78 15.14 18.43 10.50
C GLY A 78 16.24 18.09 9.47
N GLY A 79 17.00 17.03 9.72
CA GLY A 79 18.21 16.73 8.94
C GLY A 79 19.02 15.57 9.50
N GLY A 80 20.16 15.29 8.89
CA GLY A 80 21.14 14.36 9.44
C GLY A 80 21.90 14.94 10.64
N CYS A 81 22.80 14.15 11.21
CA CYS A 81 23.59 14.51 12.39
C CYS A 81 24.32 15.84 12.25
N GLY A 82 24.92 16.12 11.08
CA GLY A 82 25.61 17.39 10.82
C GLY A 82 24.75 18.61 11.04
N VAL A 83 23.50 18.59 10.54
CA VAL A 83 22.55 19.69 10.67
C VAL A 83 22.03 19.78 12.11
N GLN A 84 21.57 18.64 12.66
CA GLN A 84 20.88 18.61 13.96
C GLN A 84 21.83 18.89 15.14
N SER A 85 23.03 18.29 15.15
CA SER A 85 24.00 18.51 16.22
C SER A 85 24.58 19.92 16.16
N THR A 86 24.81 20.47 14.95
CA THR A 86 25.25 21.87 14.79
C THR A 86 24.19 22.85 15.29
N PHE A 87 22.91 22.64 14.94
CA PHE A 87 21.83 23.45 15.47
C PHE A 87 21.72 23.35 16.99
N THR A 88 21.76 22.12 17.53
CA THR A 88 21.66 21.88 18.98
C THR A 88 22.78 22.62 19.72
N TRP A 89 24.02 22.48 19.26
CA TRP A 89 25.16 23.23 19.82
C TRP A 89 24.94 24.74 19.83
N ARG A 90 24.48 25.31 18.71
CA ARG A 90 24.21 26.76 18.60
C ARG A 90 23.07 27.21 19.50
N LEU A 91 21.99 26.43 19.56
CA LEU A 91 20.85 26.69 20.45
C LEU A 91 21.32 26.72 21.91
N LEU A 92 22.09 25.72 22.34
CA LEU A 92 22.60 25.65 23.70
C LEU A 92 23.58 26.79 24.02
N LYS A 93 24.48 27.17 23.11
CA LYS A 93 25.33 28.37 23.28
C LYS A 93 24.49 29.64 23.44
N ALA A 94 23.47 29.83 22.59
CA ALA A 94 22.59 31.01 22.67
C ALA A 94 21.81 31.09 23.99
N LEU A 95 21.44 29.93 24.56
CA LEU A 95 20.79 29.84 25.87
C LEU A 95 21.77 29.99 27.06
N GLY A 96 23.08 30.11 26.78
CA GLY A 96 24.11 30.33 27.78
C GLY A 96 24.66 29.05 28.42
N TYR A 97 24.58 27.90 27.74
CA TYR A 97 25.29 26.68 28.15
C TYR A 97 26.72 26.66 27.63
N SER A 98 27.61 26.03 28.40
CA SER A 98 28.99 25.73 27.99
C SER A 98 29.01 24.53 27.04
N ALA A 99 28.47 24.72 25.83
CA ALA A 99 28.28 23.67 24.83
C ALA A 99 29.41 23.62 23.78
N HIS A 100 29.83 22.42 23.39
CA HIS A 100 30.95 22.15 22.47
C HIS A 100 30.62 21.01 21.50
N LEU A 101 31.19 20.98 20.31
CA LEU A 101 30.96 19.91 19.32
C LEU A 101 32.06 18.83 19.39
N CYS A 102 31.67 17.57 19.45
CA CYS A 102 32.63 16.46 19.43
C CYS A 102 32.43 15.63 18.16
N GLY A 103 33.54 15.32 17.49
CA GLY A 103 33.55 14.39 16.37
C GLY A 103 33.46 12.96 16.87
N THR A 104 32.66 12.13 16.21
CA THR A 104 32.42 10.75 16.64
C THR A 104 32.52 9.77 15.47
N ILE A 105 33.06 8.59 15.77
CA ILE A 105 33.24 7.52 14.78
C ILE A 105 32.09 6.55 14.94
N VAL A 106 31.30 6.37 13.87
CA VAL A 106 30.24 5.37 13.83
C VAL A 106 30.81 4.05 13.32
N THR A 107 30.53 2.97 14.05
CA THR A 107 31.10 1.64 13.76
C THR A 107 30.80 1.14 12.36
N SER A 108 29.64 1.42 11.79
CA SER A 108 29.31 0.93 10.44
C SER A 108 30.15 1.53 9.31
N THR A 109 30.92 2.59 9.57
CA THR A 109 31.69 3.30 8.54
C THR A 109 33.19 3.33 8.83
N GLY A 110 33.61 3.19 10.09
CA GLY A 110 35.02 3.26 10.48
C GLY A 110 35.64 4.67 10.35
N ILE A 111 34.80 5.69 10.16
CA ILE A 111 35.20 7.09 9.93
C ILE A 111 34.31 8.05 10.73
N ASN A 112 34.80 9.27 10.93
CA ASN A 112 34.12 10.30 11.72
C ASN A 112 32.93 10.89 10.94
N VAL A 113 31.76 10.29 11.11
CA VAL A 113 30.52 10.60 10.35
C VAL A 113 29.36 11.03 11.24
N HIS A 114 29.60 11.23 12.54
CA HIS A 114 28.59 11.71 13.47
C HIS A 114 29.16 12.82 14.35
N LEU A 115 28.30 13.75 14.77
CA LEU A 115 28.65 14.85 15.67
C LEU A 115 27.79 14.75 16.93
N THR A 116 28.40 14.94 18.08
CA THR A 116 27.69 15.04 19.37
C THR A 116 27.96 16.38 20.03
N VAL A 117 27.11 16.77 20.98
CA VAL A 117 27.28 18.00 21.75
C VAL A 117 27.69 17.66 23.18
N ILE A 118 28.76 18.26 23.67
CA ILE A 118 29.22 18.14 25.05
C ILE A 118 28.87 19.43 25.79
N VAL A 119 28.18 19.30 26.92
CA VAL A 119 27.85 20.41 27.83
C VAL A 119 28.68 20.26 29.10
N LYS A 120 29.44 21.30 29.42
CA LYS A 120 30.19 21.39 30.68
C LYS A 120 29.43 22.17 31.73
N ASP A 121 29.72 21.88 32.99
CA ASP A 121 29.24 22.64 34.15
C ASP A 121 27.70 22.72 34.18
N LEU A 122 27.02 21.63 33.80
CA LEU A 122 25.56 21.60 33.69
C LEU A 122 24.89 21.63 35.07
N VAL A 123 25.36 20.76 35.98
CA VAL A 123 24.84 20.60 37.34
C VAL A 123 25.83 21.20 38.33
N ASN A 124 27.08 20.71 38.31
CA ASN A 124 28.19 21.24 39.11
C ASN A 124 29.39 21.60 38.22
N THR A 125 30.23 22.49 38.72
CA THR A 125 31.51 22.80 38.10
C THR A 125 32.36 21.53 37.93
N GLY A 126 32.86 21.30 36.72
CA GLY A 126 33.62 20.13 36.32
C GLY A 126 32.78 19.02 35.69
N ASP A 127 31.45 19.07 35.78
CA ASP A 127 30.60 18.04 35.20
C ASP A 127 30.62 18.06 33.68
N ILE A 128 30.62 16.88 33.08
CA ILE A 128 30.59 16.71 31.62
C ILE A 128 29.35 15.89 31.26
N HIS A 129 28.51 16.47 30.41
CA HIS A 129 27.30 15.83 29.91
C HIS A 129 27.31 15.73 28.39
N LEU A 130 26.78 14.63 27.87
CA LEU A 130 26.51 14.42 26.45
C LEU A 130 25.06 14.81 26.15
N VAL A 131 24.90 15.57 25.07
CA VAL A 131 23.63 15.88 24.41
C VAL A 131 23.73 15.42 22.96
N ASP A 132 22.98 14.38 22.61
CA ASP A 132 23.00 13.81 21.27
C ASP A 132 21.60 13.83 20.68
N CYS A 133 21.27 14.89 19.96
CA CYS A 133 20.00 15.02 19.23
C CYS A 133 20.11 14.60 17.76
N GLY A 134 21.29 14.19 17.29
CA GLY A 134 21.59 14.04 15.85
C GLY A 134 21.64 12.59 15.35
N LEU A 135 21.48 11.62 16.23
CA LEU A 135 21.79 10.21 15.96
C LEU A 135 20.69 9.44 15.19
N GLY A 136 19.46 9.96 15.18
CA GLY A 136 18.28 9.22 14.70
C GLY A 136 17.89 8.02 15.57
N GLN A 137 18.55 7.86 16.73
CA GLN A 137 18.29 6.85 17.75
C GLN A 137 17.93 7.59 19.06
N PRO A 138 17.11 7.01 19.94
CA PRO A 138 16.61 7.70 21.13
C PRO A 138 17.74 8.05 22.12
N SER A 139 17.73 9.28 22.60
CA SER A 139 18.60 9.80 23.68
C SER A 139 17.93 11.04 24.30
N PHE A 140 16.80 10.82 24.97
CA PHE A 140 15.83 11.81 25.43
C PHE A 140 16.28 12.63 26.65
N GLN A 141 17.52 12.47 27.09
CA GLN A 141 18.08 13.19 28.23
C GLN A 141 19.59 13.41 28.07
N THR A 142 20.11 14.34 28.87
CA THR A 142 21.54 14.55 29.08
C THR A 142 22.15 13.32 29.73
N ILE A 143 23.28 12.86 29.20
CA ILE A 143 23.98 11.70 29.75
C ILE A 143 25.23 12.19 30.47
N SER A 144 25.29 11.99 31.80
CA SER A 144 26.51 12.27 32.56
C SER A 144 27.66 11.37 32.10
N LEU A 145 28.82 11.97 31.82
CA LEU A 145 30.05 11.28 31.44
C LEU A 145 31.03 11.14 32.60
N ASN A 146 30.59 11.46 33.82
CA ASN A 146 31.38 11.42 35.05
C ASN A 146 31.49 10.01 35.67
N PHE A 147 31.00 8.96 35.01
CA PHE A 147 31.12 7.58 35.49
C PHE A 147 32.55 7.03 35.37
N ASN A 148 32.91 6.03 36.17
CA ASN A 148 34.26 5.44 36.16
C ASN A 148 34.50 4.55 34.93
N GLU A 149 33.74 3.45 34.81
CA GLU A 149 33.88 2.47 33.73
C GLU A 149 32.64 2.43 32.83
N GLU A 150 31.46 2.30 33.42
CA GLU A 150 30.18 2.25 32.71
C GLU A 150 29.17 3.23 33.27
N SER A 151 28.32 3.78 32.41
CA SER A 151 27.11 4.49 32.82
C SER A 151 26.02 3.51 33.27
N PRO A 152 24.93 3.99 33.88
CA PRO A 152 23.69 3.23 33.96
C PRO A 152 23.23 2.74 32.58
N VAL A 153 22.39 1.72 32.58
CA VAL A 153 21.64 1.29 31.39
C VAL A 153 20.43 2.18 31.23
N TYR A 154 20.27 2.74 30.04
CA TYR A 154 19.13 3.55 29.63
C TYR A 154 18.21 2.70 28.76
N GLN A 155 16.91 2.83 28.99
CA GLN A 155 15.88 2.23 28.16
C GLN A 155 14.91 3.33 27.74
N GLU A 156 15.02 3.75 26.48
CA GLU A 156 14.22 4.83 25.93
C GLU A 156 13.63 4.38 24.60
N SER A 157 12.31 4.56 24.45
CA SER A 157 11.60 4.03 23.28
C SER A 157 11.93 2.51 23.17
N TYR A 158 12.21 2.04 21.97
CA TYR A 158 12.50 0.65 21.67
C TYR A 158 13.91 0.21 22.06
N LEU A 159 14.82 1.13 22.39
CA LEU A 159 16.26 0.85 22.46
C LEU A 159 16.78 0.84 23.91
N GLU A 160 17.52 -0.21 24.23
CA GLU A 160 18.40 -0.29 25.39
C GLU A 160 19.82 0.14 25.01
N TYR A 161 20.43 1.05 25.78
CA TYR A 161 21.80 1.49 25.54
C TYR A 161 22.53 1.88 26.83
N LYS A 162 23.87 1.89 26.79
CA LYS A 162 24.74 2.41 27.86
C LYS A 162 26.00 3.03 27.27
N TYR A 163 26.81 3.67 28.10
CA TYR A 163 28.12 4.20 27.72
C TYR A 163 29.21 3.53 28.53
N ILE A 164 30.36 3.28 27.89
CA ILE A 164 31.54 2.72 28.56
C ILE A 164 32.79 3.55 28.23
N LYS A 165 33.73 3.63 29.18
CA LYS A 165 35.06 4.20 28.98
C LYS A 165 36.04 3.07 28.68
N ARG A 166 36.71 3.15 27.53
CA ARG A 166 37.68 2.14 27.10
C ARG A 166 38.74 2.78 26.21
N ASP A 167 40.01 2.50 26.48
CA ASP A 167 41.15 2.96 25.67
C ASP A 167 41.16 4.48 25.43
N GLY A 168 40.83 5.26 26.47
CA GLY A 168 40.75 6.72 26.41
C GLY A 168 39.55 7.29 25.63
N LYS A 169 38.61 6.42 25.20
CA LYS A 169 37.41 6.77 24.45
C LYS A 169 36.16 6.50 25.26
N ILE A 170 35.07 7.15 24.87
CA ILE A 170 33.72 6.88 25.34
C ILE A 170 32.95 6.22 24.20
N LEU A 171 32.39 5.05 24.48
CA LEU A 171 31.67 4.23 23.50
C LEU A 171 30.19 4.20 23.88
N ARG A 172 29.30 4.48 22.93
CA ARG A 172 27.87 4.17 23.07
C ARG A 172 27.65 2.71 22.68
N MET A 173 27.13 1.93 23.60
CA MET A 173 26.83 0.51 23.44
C MET A 173 25.31 0.33 23.30
N HIS A 174 24.86 -0.38 22.27
CA HIS A 174 23.45 -0.76 22.07
C HIS A 174 23.24 -2.21 22.53
N GLY A 175 22.10 -2.46 23.17
CA GLY A 175 21.67 -3.78 23.63
C GLY A 175 20.36 -4.18 22.95
N ASP A 176 19.36 -4.53 23.77
CA ASP A 176 18.05 -4.97 23.26
C ASP A 176 17.36 -3.87 22.44
N GLY A 177 16.74 -4.26 21.33
CA GLY A 177 16.06 -3.35 20.41
C GLY A 177 16.94 -2.68 19.35
N ASP A 178 18.25 -2.95 19.30
CA ASP A 178 19.11 -2.42 18.25
C ASP A 178 18.67 -2.93 16.86
N LEU A 179 18.21 -2.00 16.01
CA LEU A 179 17.74 -2.31 14.66
C LEU A 179 18.88 -2.48 13.65
N VAL A 180 20.10 -2.14 14.04
CA VAL A 180 21.29 -2.29 13.19
C VAL A 180 21.83 -3.70 13.37
N LYS A 181 21.74 -4.51 12.30
CA LYS A 181 22.39 -5.83 12.28
C LYS A 181 23.90 -5.66 12.40
N HIS A 182 24.52 -6.46 13.26
CA HIS A 182 25.97 -6.60 13.29
C HIS A 182 26.44 -7.31 12.02
N ASN A 183 27.71 -7.13 11.66
CA ASN A 183 28.31 -7.95 10.62
C ASN A 183 28.41 -9.39 11.14
N ASP A 184 28.06 -10.35 10.27
CA ASP A 184 28.19 -11.77 10.54
C ASP A 184 29.04 -12.40 9.41
N PRO A 185 30.32 -12.74 9.68
CA PRO A 185 31.01 -12.66 10.98
C PRO A 185 31.39 -11.21 11.38
N PRO A 186 31.65 -10.94 12.68
CA PRO A 186 32.15 -9.65 13.14
C PRO A 186 33.46 -9.25 12.46
N ILE A 187 33.57 -7.99 12.04
CA ILE A 187 34.76 -7.45 11.39
C ILE A 187 35.72 -6.94 12.46
N GLU A 188 36.92 -7.51 12.52
CA GLU A 188 37.96 -7.10 13.48
C GLU A 188 38.28 -5.60 13.39
N GLY A 189 38.36 -4.94 14.55
CA GLY A 189 38.60 -3.49 14.66
C GLY A 189 37.37 -2.61 14.41
N LEU A 190 36.37 -3.12 13.69
CA LEU A 190 35.12 -2.41 13.36
C LEU A 190 33.98 -2.79 14.31
N ASP A 191 33.84 -4.06 14.63
CA ASP A 191 32.85 -4.58 15.55
C ASP A 191 33.46 -4.79 16.93
N LEU A 192 32.80 -4.26 17.97
CA LEU A 192 33.10 -4.58 19.36
C LEU A 192 31.80 -5.06 20.00
N ILE A 193 31.79 -6.34 20.39
CA ILE A 193 30.66 -7.01 21.03
C ILE A 193 31.10 -7.49 22.42
N LEU A 194 30.36 -7.08 23.45
CA LEU A 194 30.58 -7.44 24.85
C LEU A 194 29.29 -8.05 25.41
N GLY A 195 29.16 -9.37 25.30
CA GLY A 195 27.88 -10.05 25.60
C GLY A 195 26.78 -9.58 24.65
N LYS A 196 25.67 -9.06 25.18
CA LYS A 196 24.58 -8.47 24.37
C LYS A 196 24.87 -7.06 23.85
N TRP A 197 25.96 -6.43 24.31
CA TRP A 197 26.25 -5.03 24.00
C TRP A 197 27.11 -4.89 22.77
N ARG A 198 26.66 -4.09 21.79
CA ARG A 198 27.40 -3.77 20.57
C ARG A 198 27.82 -2.31 20.57
N ARG A 199 29.08 -2.01 20.26
CA ARG A 199 29.54 -0.64 20.03
C ARG A 199 28.79 -0.04 18.85
N PHE A 200 28.12 1.09 19.05
CA PHE A 200 27.45 1.84 18.00
C PHE A 200 28.31 3.00 17.49
N TYR A 201 28.79 3.86 18.38
CA TYR A 201 29.79 4.87 18.06
C TYR A 201 30.76 5.08 19.22
N GLU A 202 31.86 5.78 18.92
CA GLU A 202 32.86 6.18 19.91
C GLU A 202 33.36 7.60 19.69
N PHE A 203 33.83 8.24 20.75
CA PHE A 203 34.41 9.59 20.72
C PHE A 203 35.45 9.80 21.82
N SER A 204 36.27 10.83 21.68
CA SER A 204 37.26 11.24 22.67
C SER A 204 36.99 12.66 23.15
N LEU A 205 37.17 12.89 24.45
CA LEU A 205 37.06 14.23 25.05
C LEU A 205 38.32 15.09 24.84
N GLN A 206 39.38 14.54 24.22
CA GLN A 206 40.66 15.23 24.04
C GLN A 206 40.79 15.99 22.70
N GLU A 207 39.88 15.80 21.74
CA GLU A 207 39.97 16.43 20.42
C GLU A 207 39.45 17.89 20.41
N ASP A 208 40.10 18.76 19.63
CA ASP A 208 39.77 20.19 19.48
C ASP A 208 38.30 20.39 18.99
N PHE A 209 37.47 21.07 19.79
CA PHE A 209 36.01 20.92 19.79
C PHE A 209 35.18 21.73 18.78
N GLU A 210 35.73 22.62 17.95
CA GLU A 210 34.83 23.58 17.26
C GLU A 210 35.07 23.67 15.74
N GLN A 211 35.97 24.53 15.28
CA GLN A 211 36.02 24.83 13.83
C GLN A 211 36.68 23.74 12.97
N LYS A 212 37.77 23.13 13.45
CA LYS A 212 38.47 22.08 12.71
C LYS A 212 37.58 20.85 12.53
N THR A 213 36.81 20.50 13.56
CA THR A 213 35.90 19.35 13.58
C THR A 213 34.74 19.53 12.60
N LEU A 214 34.07 20.69 12.62
CA LEU A 214 33.03 21.01 11.64
C LEU A 214 33.55 20.98 10.21
N LYS A 215 34.70 21.63 9.94
CA LYS A 215 35.29 21.64 8.60
C LYS A 215 35.65 20.23 8.13
N ARG A 216 36.25 19.40 8.99
CA ARG A 216 36.61 18.00 8.66
C ARG A 216 35.37 17.15 8.40
N PHE A 217 34.34 17.28 9.23
CA PHE A 217 33.07 16.58 9.08
C PHE A 217 32.40 16.94 7.75
N TRP A 218 32.25 18.24 7.46
CA TRP A 218 31.60 18.66 6.22
C TRP A 218 32.43 18.29 4.98
N ASN A 219 33.76 18.41 5.02
CA ASN A 219 34.60 17.95 3.92
C ASN A 219 34.42 16.45 3.60
N PHE A 220 34.11 15.63 4.60
CA PHE A 220 33.82 14.21 4.40
C PHE A 220 32.50 13.98 3.66
N PHE A 221 31.42 14.64 4.08
CA PHE A 221 30.10 14.51 3.44
C PHE A 221 30.05 15.03 1.99
N TYR A 222 30.99 15.91 1.64
CA TYR A 222 31.06 16.56 0.33
C TYR A 222 32.12 15.91 -0.59
N ALA A 223 32.76 14.83 -0.13
CA ALA A 223 33.70 14.07 -0.94
C ALA A 223 33.01 13.42 -2.16
N PRO A 224 33.72 13.22 -3.28
CA PRO A 224 33.16 12.65 -4.51
C PRO A 224 32.56 11.24 -4.35
N LYS A 225 32.99 10.49 -3.34
CA LYS A 225 32.66 9.07 -3.09
C LYS A 225 31.84 8.87 -1.80
N PHE A 226 30.79 9.66 -1.62
CA PHE A 226 29.90 9.47 -0.48
C PHE A 226 28.86 8.38 -0.79
N TYR A 227 29.12 7.14 -0.35
CA TYR A 227 28.29 5.96 -0.63
C TYR A 227 27.25 5.64 0.47
N HIS A 228 27.23 6.41 1.54
CA HIS A 228 26.28 6.19 2.61
C HIS A 228 24.94 6.84 2.24
N HIS A 229 23.83 6.12 2.44
CA HIS A 229 22.44 6.59 2.29
C HIS A 229 21.81 6.45 0.88
N VAL A 230 21.84 5.24 0.32
CA VAL A 230 21.09 4.88 -0.92
C VAL A 230 19.58 4.72 -0.73
N SER A 231 19.08 4.86 0.50
CA SER A 231 17.67 4.67 0.83
C SER A 231 17.14 5.85 1.63
N PRO A 232 15.95 6.40 1.32
CA PRO A 232 15.28 7.38 2.16
C PRO A 232 15.14 6.86 3.59
N ARG A 233 15.57 7.64 4.58
CA ARG A 233 15.31 7.34 5.99
C ARG A 233 14.88 8.59 6.74
N ALA A 234 13.95 8.41 7.66
CA ALA A 234 13.54 9.43 8.61
C ALA A 234 13.13 8.78 9.93
N SER A 235 13.26 9.49 11.05
CA SER A 235 12.82 9.04 12.37
C SER A 235 12.46 10.23 13.24
N ARG A 236 11.40 10.09 14.04
CA ARG A 236 10.98 11.03 15.09
C ARG A 236 10.32 10.25 16.22
N PHE A 237 10.17 10.90 17.38
CA PHE A 237 9.71 10.22 18.60
C PHE A 237 8.53 10.93 19.29
N PRO A 238 7.37 11.11 18.61
CA PRO A 238 6.20 11.75 19.23
C PRO A 238 5.75 10.98 20.48
N GLY A 239 5.65 11.66 21.63
CA GLY A 239 5.27 11.02 22.89
C GLY A 239 6.26 9.94 23.34
N GLY A 240 7.53 10.06 22.96
CA GLY A 240 8.59 9.11 23.31
C GLY A 240 8.59 7.81 22.51
N LYS A 241 7.74 7.67 21.49
CA LYS A 241 7.64 6.45 20.65
C LYS A 241 8.14 6.66 19.23
N ALA A 242 8.91 5.71 18.72
CA ALA A 242 9.52 5.78 17.41
C ALA A 242 8.49 5.68 16.27
N VAL A 243 8.56 6.66 15.38
CA VAL A 243 7.94 6.65 14.05
C VAL A 243 9.05 6.80 13.04
N MET A 244 9.34 5.74 12.29
CA MET A 244 10.50 5.69 11.40
C MET A 244 10.12 5.26 9.99
N ILE A 245 10.81 5.83 9.01
CA ILE A 245 10.77 5.41 7.62
C ILE A 245 12.14 4.89 7.26
N ALA A 246 12.21 3.70 6.66
CA ALA A 246 13.41 3.19 6.02
C ALA A 246 13.04 2.56 4.67
N GLY A 247 13.47 3.19 3.59
CA GLY A 247 13.06 2.83 2.23
C GLY A 247 11.55 2.99 2.06
N LYS A 248 10.88 1.88 1.75
CA LYS A 248 9.44 1.81 1.52
C LYS A 248 8.65 1.39 2.77
N ILE A 249 9.29 1.26 3.93
CA ILE A 249 8.65 0.73 5.14
C ILE A 249 8.54 1.83 6.19
N LEU A 250 7.33 2.04 6.70
CA LEU A 250 7.01 2.79 7.90
C LEU A 250 6.99 1.84 9.10
N PHE A 251 7.75 2.16 10.13
CA PHE A 251 7.84 1.46 11.40
C PHE A 251 7.15 2.31 12.46
N LEU A 252 6.15 1.72 13.12
CA LEU A 252 5.43 2.33 14.24
C LEU A 252 5.69 1.50 15.50
N GLU A 253 6.37 2.09 16.47
CA GLU A 253 6.59 1.44 17.77
C GLU A 253 5.25 1.15 18.46
N GLN A 254 5.12 -0.05 19.01
CA GLN A 254 3.97 -0.52 19.78
C GLN A 254 4.23 -0.37 21.28
N GLU A 255 3.21 -0.58 22.12
CA GLU A 255 3.36 -0.48 23.59
C GLU A 255 4.40 -1.45 24.17
N ASP A 256 4.58 -2.61 23.53
CA ASP A 256 5.55 -3.63 23.91
C ASP A 256 6.95 -3.37 23.35
N LYS A 257 7.22 -2.17 22.80
CA LYS A 257 8.48 -1.75 22.17
C LYS A 257 8.85 -2.51 20.89
N THR A 258 7.93 -3.31 20.36
CA THR A 258 8.08 -3.91 19.02
C THR A 258 7.61 -2.93 17.93
N PHE A 259 7.76 -3.32 16.66
CA PHE A 259 7.37 -2.48 15.52
C PHE A 259 6.28 -3.09 14.66
N LYS A 260 5.17 -2.35 14.49
CA LYS A 260 4.27 -2.56 13.35
C LYS A 260 4.94 -2.01 12.10
N LYS A 261 5.10 -2.85 11.09
CA LYS A 261 5.67 -2.48 9.78
C LYS A 261 4.54 -2.25 8.79
N ILE A 262 4.56 -1.13 8.10
CA ILE A 262 3.59 -0.74 7.08
C ILE A 262 4.35 -0.45 5.79
N ASN A 263 4.01 -1.14 4.70
CA ASN A 263 4.57 -0.80 3.39
C ASN A 263 3.90 0.48 2.87
N LEU A 264 4.70 1.52 2.63
CA LEU A 264 4.23 2.83 2.19
C LEU A 264 3.64 2.82 0.78
N GLU A 265 4.01 1.86 -0.08
CA GLU A 265 3.38 1.70 -1.38
C GLU A 265 1.93 1.21 -1.24
N LEU A 266 1.65 0.35 -0.25
CA LEU A 266 0.28 -0.05 0.10
C LEU A 266 -0.49 1.09 0.74
N PHE A 267 0.17 1.87 1.61
CA PHE A 267 -0.45 3.00 2.29
C PHE A 267 -0.93 4.09 1.33
N ARG A 268 -0.14 4.42 0.29
CA ARG A 268 -0.52 5.42 -0.73
C ARG A 268 -1.78 5.00 -1.50
N VAL A 269 -1.87 3.75 -1.95
CA VAL A 269 -3.06 3.23 -2.65
C VAL A 269 -4.29 3.26 -1.73
N GLN A 270 -4.14 2.92 -0.45
CA GLN A 270 -5.24 3.01 0.53
C GLN A 270 -5.64 4.46 0.83
N THR A 271 -4.70 5.41 0.88
CA THR A 271 -5.04 6.82 1.13
C THR A 271 -5.64 7.47 -0.11
N GLU A 272 -5.21 7.13 -1.31
CA GLU A 272 -5.83 7.60 -2.56
C GLU A 272 -7.22 6.99 -2.73
N ALA A 273 -7.43 5.71 -2.37
CA ALA A 273 -8.75 5.08 -2.32
C ALA A 273 -9.66 5.72 -1.24
N ARG A 274 -9.13 6.07 -0.06
CA ARG A 274 -9.87 6.80 0.99
C ARG A 274 -10.10 8.27 0.69
N ASN A 275 -9.23 8.92 -0.07
CA ASN A 275 -9.38 10.33 -0.45
C ASN A 275 -10.30 10.49 -1.66
N SER A 276 -10.31 9.52 -2.58
CA SER A 276 -11.35 9.40 -3.61
C SER A 276 -12.73 9.00 -3.03
N SER A 277 -12.77 8.48 -1.80
CA SER A 277 -14.00 8.32 -1.01
C SER A 277 -14.31 9.51 -0.08
N LYS A 278 -13.48 10.56 -0.04
CA LYS A 278 -13.70 11.78 0.76
C LYS A 278 -14.15 13.00 -0.04
N PHE A 279 -14.46 12.85 -1.33
CA PHE A 279 -15.37 13.79 -1.97
C PHE A 279 -16.80 13.48 -1.49
N SER A 280 -17.36 14.46 -0.77
CA SER A 280 -18.66 14.52 -0.08
C SER A 280 -18.79 13.80 1.28
N THR A 281 -18.22 14.41 2.33
CA THR A 281 -18.87 14.39 3.67
C THR A 281 -19.71 15.66 3.88
N GLY A 282 -20.47 16.04 2.85
CA GLY A 282 -21.75 16.71 3.10
C GLY A 282 -22.72 15.59 3.45
N SER A 283 -23.29 15.66 4.66
CA SER A 283 -24.33 14.74 5.12
C SER A 283 -25.54 14.81 4.20
N VAL A 284 -25.55 13.99 3.16
CA VAL A 284 -26.76 13.51 2.49
C VAL A 284 -26.96 12.11 3.04
N SER A 285 -28.18 11.76 3.42
CA SER A 285 -28.54 10.38 3.70
C SER A 285 -27.99 9.49 2.58
N ALA A 286 -27.46 8.31 2.94
CA ALA A 286 -27.02 7.33 1.97
C ALA A 286 -28.25 6.79 1.23
N ASP A 287 -28.75 7.58 0.27
CA ASP A 287 -29.83 7.21 -0.60
C ASP A 287 -29.31 6.08 -1.50
N ASN A 288 -30.02 4.95 -1.50
CA ASN A 288 -29.72 3.79 -2.32
C ASN A 288 -29.65 4.24 -3.79
N ILE A 289 -28.44 4.34 -4.36
CA ILE A 289 -28.19 4.91 -5.70
C ILE A 289 -28.98 4.17 -6.80
N LEU A 290 -29.31 2.89 -6.57
CA LEU A 290 -30.12 2.05 -7.46
C LEU A 290 -31.60 1.99 -7.03
N THR A 291 -32.27 3.14 -6.95
CA THR A 291 -33.74 3.17 -7.08
C THR A 291 -34.16 2.89 -8.53
N LYS A 292 -35.44 2.64 -8.78
CA LYS A 292 -35.96 2.47 -10.15
C LYS A 292 -35.65 3.67 -11.03
N GLU A 293 -35.96 4.87 -10.53
CA GLU A 293 -35.71 6.14 -11.22
C GLU A 293 -34.21 6.36 -11.44
N GLY A 294 -33.39 6.08 -10.41
CA GLY A 294 -31.93 6.17 -10.50
C GLY A 294 -31.34 5.22 -11.54
N ALA A 295 -31.80 3.97 -11.57
CA ALA A 295 -31.40 2.97 -12.57
C ALA A 295 -31.77 3.40 -13.99
N ILE A 296 -33.00 3.88 -14.21
CA ILE A 296 -33.44 4.39 -15.52
C ILE A 296 -32.58 5.58 -15.96
N GLN A 297 -32.39 6.57 -15.09
CA GLN A 297 -31.59 7.75 -15.38
C GLN A 297 -30.13 7.38 -15.67
N PHE A 298 -29.56 6.45 -14.91
CA PHE A 298 -28.21 5.93 -15.16
C PHE A 298 -28.09 5.31 -16.56
N LEU A 299 -29.01 4.42 -16.93
CA LEU A 299 -28.98 3.75 -18.22
C LEU A 299 -29.12 4.73 -19.39
N GLN A 300 -29.99 5.73 -19.26
CA GLN A 300 -30.18 6.78 -20.26
C GLN A 300 -28.97 7.72 -20.36
N ASN A 301 -28.48 8.22 -19.22
CA ASN A 301 -27.47 9.27 -19.20
C ASN A 301 -26.06 8.73 -19.42
N SER A 302 -25.71 7.64 -18.75
CA SER A 302 -24.35 7.08 -18.77
C SER A 302 -24.19 6.08 -19.91
N TRP A 303 -25.14 5.17 -20.08
CA TRP A 303 -25.05 4.09 -21.07
C TRP A 303 -25.73 4.41 -22.39
N LYS A 304 -26.43 5.56 -22.47
CA LYS A 304 -27.12 6.03 -23.68
C LYS A 304 -28.15 5.01 -24.19
N MET A 305 -28.80 4.30 -23.28
CA MET A 305 -29.92 3.41 -23.60
C MET A 305 -31.20 4.25 -23.69
N ASN A 306 -31.77 4.35 -24.88
CA ASN A 306 -32.98 5.13 -25.11
C ASN A 306 -34.24 4.34 -24.72
N ASP A 307 -35.32 5.07 -24.41
CA ASP A 307 -36.68 4.54 -24.22
C ASP A 307 -36.78 3.42 -23.16
N VAL A 308 -35.93 3.46 -22.13
CA VAL A 308 -35.83 2.42 -21.09
C VAL A 308 -37.21 2.06 -20.51
N GLU A 309 -37.98 3.04 -20.04
CA GLU A 309 -39.31 2.80 -19.46
C GLU A 309 -40.29 2.18 -20.43
N LEU A 310 -40.30 2.66 -21.68
CA LEU A 310 -41.20 2.14 -22.71
C LEU A 310 -40.86 0.68 -22.99
N ARG A 311 -39.59 0.36 -23.19
CA ARG A 311 -39.14 -1.00 -23.51
C ARG A 311 -39.33 -1.97 -22.34
N LEU A 312 -39.20 -1.52 -21.10
CA LEU A 312 -39.56 -2.33 -19.92
C LEU A 312 -41.04 -2.72 -19.85
N LYS A 313 -41.92 -1.97 -20.52
CA LYS A 313 -43.36 -2.25 -20.61
C LYS A 313 -43.72 -3.08 -21.84
N THR A 314 -43.05 -2.85 -22.97
CA THR A 314 -43.47 -3.41 -24.27
C THR A 314 -42.62 -4.56 -24.79
N ASP A 315 -41.35 -4.64 -24.41
CA ASP A 315 -40.38 -5.59 -24.99
C ASP A 315 -39.21 -5.87 -24.02
N ARG A 316 -39.55 -6.53 -22.90
CA ARG A 316 -38.63 -6.78 -21.78
C ARG A 316 -37.45 -7.66 -22.15
N GLU A 317 -37.67 -8.71 -22.94
CA GLU A 317 -36.62 -9.64 -23.34
C GLU A 317 -35.57 -8.96 -24.21
N SER A 318 -36.00 -8.28 -25.27
CA SER A 318 -35.11 -7.52 -26.15
C SER A 318 -34.36 -6.42 -25.40
N PHE A 319 -35.03 -5.75 -24.46
CA PHE A 319 -34.39 -4.77 -23.60
C PHE A 319 -33.30 -5.40 -22.74
N LEU A 320 -33.60 -6.51 -22.06
CA LEU A 320 -32.65 -7.23 -21.22
C LEU A 320 -31.44 -7.72 -22.03
N ASN A 321 -31.66 -8.28 -23.22
CA ASN A 321 -30.58 -8.70 -24.11
C ASN A 321 -29.69 -7.51 -24.51
N LYS A 322 -30.30 -6.36 -24.83
CA LYS A 322 -29.54 -5.14 -25.11
C LYS A 322 -28.76 -4.64 -23.89
N LEU A 323 -29.36 -4.69 -22.70
CA LEU A 323 -28.72 -4.31 -21.45
C LEU A 323 -27.49 -5.18 -21.18
N ILE A 324 -27.60 -6.50 -21.34
CA ILE A 324 -26.49 -7.45 -21.16
C ILE A 324 -25.37 -7.14 -22.15
N GLN A 325 -25.69 -6.94 -23.43
CA GLN A 325 -24.69 -6.56 -24.43
C GLN A 325 -23.98 -5.25 -24.04
N THR A 326 -24.73 -4.21 -23.68
CA THR A 326 -24.17 -2.93 -23.24
C THR A 326 -23.32 -3.07 -21.98
N PHE A 327 -23.68 -3.95 -21.06
CA PHE A 327 -22.88 -4.28 -19.89
C PHE A 327 -21.49 -4.81 -20.30
N TYR A 328 -21.45 -5.84 -21.16
CA TYR A 328 -20.20 -6.43 -21.64
C TYR A 328 -19.32 -5.45 -22.44
N GLU A 329 -19.91 -4.45 -23.08
CA GLU A 329 -19.20 -3.39 -23.79
C GLU A 329 -18.55 -2.37 -22.84
N ARG A 330 -19.24 -2.04 -21.74
CA ARG A 330 -18.95 -0.88 -20.87
C ARG A 330 -18.25 -1.24 -19.58
N VAL A 331 -18.51 -2.43 -19.02
CA VAL A 331 -18.05 -2.84 -17.69
C VAL A 331 -17.17 -4.08 -17.84
N PRO A 332 -15.84 -3.95 -17.71
CA PRO A 332 -14.95 -5.08 -17.90
C PRO A 332 -15.03 -6.06 -16.72
N PHE A 333 -14.94 -7.35 -17.03
CA PHE A 333 -14.55 -8.35 -16.04
C PHE A 333 -13.07 -8.21 -15.75
N GLN A 334 -12.65 -8.15 -14.48
CA GLN A 334 -11.24 -8.12 -14.10
C GLN A 334 -10.96 -8.73 -12.73
N LEU A 335 -9.74 -9.26 -12.56
CA LEU A 335 -9.24 -9.85 -11.32
C LEU A 335 -8.07 -9.06 -10.68
N LEU A 336 -7.77 -7.87 -11.19
CA LEU A 336 -6.67 -7.03 -10.69
C LEU A 336 -6.84 -6.66 -9.21
N HIS A 337 -8.07 -6.36 -8.79
CA HIS A 337 -8.34 -5.97 -7.41
C HIS A 337 -8.05 -7.09 -6.40
N PHE A 338 -8.15 -8.37 -6.81
CA PHE A 338 -7.80 -9.48 -5.92
C PHE A 338 -6.31 -9.48 -5.55
N PHE A 339 -5.42 -9.04 -6.44
CA PHE A 339 -3.99 -8.96 -6.11
C PHE A 339 -3.74 -7.97 -4.98
N ILE A 340 -4.43 -6.83 -4.99
CA ILE A 340 -4.40 -5.87 -3.88
C ILE A 340 -4.95 -6.52 -2.61
N LEU A 341 -6.12 -7.15 -2.67
CA LEU A 341 -6.69 -7.79 -1.48
C LEU A 341 -5.74 -8.84 -0.88
N THR A 342 -5.08 -9.64 -1.71
CA THR A 342 -4.13 -10.64 -1.21
C THR A 342 -2.83 -10.10 -0.64
N SER A 343 -2.43 -8.87 -0.99
CA SER A 343 -1.25 -8.24 -0.37
C SER A 343 -1.57 -7.59 0.97
N LEU A 344 -2.86 -7.43 1.30
CA LEU A 344 -3.28 -6.89 2.59
C LEU A 344 -3.27 -7.99 3.68
N PRO A 345 -2.90 -7.64 4.94
CA PRO A 345 -3.11 -8.51 6.09
C PRO A 345 -4.57 -8.99 6.17
N PRO A 346 -4.85 -10.23 6.61
CA PRO A 346 -6.21 -10.78 6.64
C PRO A 346 -7.25 -9.91 7.36
N ASN A 347 -6.85 -9.12 8.36
CA ASN A 347 -7.71 -8.21 9.10
C ASN A 347 -7.98 -6.87 8.39
N GLU A 348 -7.28 -6.58 7.29
CA GLU A 348 -7.43 -5.38 6.45
C GLU A 348 -8.07 -5.73 5.09
N GLN A 349 -8.32 -7.02 4.81
CA GLN A 349 -9.06 -7.49 3.65
C GLN A 349 -10.55 -7.18 3.80
N GLU A 350 -10.94 -5.93 3.55
CA GLU A 350 -12.34 -5.54 3.51
C GLU A 350 -12.94 -5.88 2.15
N MET A 351 -14.05 -6.63 2.15
CA MET A 351 -14.81 -6.84 0.93
C MET A 351 -15.57 -5.56 0.56
N ALA A 352 -15.71 -5.34 -0.75
CA ALA A 352 -16.51 -4.25 -1.26
C ALA A 352 -17.95 -4.31 -0.71
N ASN A 353 -18.41 -3.22 -0.13
CA ASN A 353 -19.82 -3.08 0.24
C ASN A 353 -20.67 -2.81 -1.01
N LEU A 354 -21.99 -2.86 -0.84
CA LEU A 354 -22.97 -2.68 -1.90
C LEU A 354 -22.85 -1.32 -2.62
N GLU A 355 -22.62 -0.23 -1.88
CA GLU A 355 -22.43 1.10 -2.45
C GLU A 355 -21.18 1.18 -3.33
N HIS A 356 -20.07 0.59 -2.86
CA HIS A 356 -18.84 0.52 -3.62
C HIS A 356 -19.03 -0.25 -4.93
N ILE A 357 -19.73 -1.39 -4.89
CA ILE A 357 -20.03 -2.21 -6.07
C ILE A 357 -20.81 -1.42 -7.12
N ASP A 358 -21.83 -0.68 -6.69
CA ASP A 358 -22.61 0.17 -7.60
C ASP A 358 -21.71 1.23 -8.23
N LYS A 359 -20.94 1.95 -7.41
CA LYS A 359 -20.05 3.03 -7.87
C LYS A 359 -18.99 2.55 -8.87
N VAL A 360 -18.35 1.40 -8.64
CA VAL A 360 -17.31 0.88 -9.55
C VAL A 360 -17.89 0.34 -10.85
N CYS A 361 -19.08 -0.27 -10.81
CA CYS A 361 -19.71 -0.76 -12.04
C CYS A 361 -20.33 0.37 -12.86
N MET A 362 -20.99 1.34 -12.21
CA MET A 362 -21.58 2.51 -12.89
C MET A 362 -20.51 3.41 -13.53
N SER A 363 -19.30 3.45 -12.97
CA SER A 363 -18.16 4.18 -13.55
C SER A 363 -17.41 3.39 -14.65
N GLY A 364 -17.80 2.13 -14.91
CA GLY A 364 -17.19 1.30 -15.94
C GLY A 364 -15.83 0.69 -15.55
N VAL A 365 -15.45 0.74 -14.27
CA VAL A 365 -14.23 0.08 -13.76
C VAL A 365 -14.40 -1.43 -13.74
N GLY A 366 -15.59 -1.90 -13.38
CA GLY A 366 -15.92 -3.33 -13.35
C GLY A 366 -15.27 -4.12 -12.21
N GLY A 367 -15.12 -5.43 -12.38
CA GLY A 367 -14.67 -6.31 -11.28
C GLY A 367 -14.81 -7.80 -11.56
N SER A 368 -14.77 -8.60 -10.50
CA SER A 368 -14.94 -10.06 -10.56
C SER A 368 -16.42 -10.45 -10.72
N CYS A 369 -16.71 -11.75 -10.87
CA CYS A 369 -18.09 -12.23 -10.94
C CYS A 369 -18.93 -11.82 -9.72
N GLY A 370 -18.33 -11.79 -8.53
CA GLY A 370 -18.98 -11.34 -7.30
C GLY A 370 -19.33 -9.85 -7.29
N VAL A 371 -18.59 -9.02 -8.03
CA VAL A 371 -18.90 -7.60 -8.18
C VAL A 371 -19.93 -7.40 -9.29
N LEU A 372 -19.65 -7.97 -10.48
CA LEU A 372 -20.43 -7.73 -11.68
C LEU A 372 -21.84 -8.32 -11.62
N ASN A 373 -21.98 -9.58 -11.19
CA ASN A 373 -23.30 -10.21 -11.14
C ASN A 373 -24.15 -9.71 -9.96
N VAL A 374 -23.53 -9.20 -8.89
CA VAL A 374 -24.26 -8.56 -7.79
C VAL A 374 -24.77 -7.17 -8.19
N PHE A 375 -23.95 -6.38 -8.87
CA PHE A 375 -24.41 -5.12 -9.46
C PHE A 375 -25.52 -5.35 -10.48
N ALA A 376 -25.34 -6.28 -11.43
CA ALA A 376 -26.35 -6.60 -12.44
C ALA A 376 -27.65 -7.11 -11.81
N TYR A 377 -27.58 -7.96 -10.77
CA TYR A 377 -28.75 -8.39 -10.00
C TYR A 377 -29.52 -7.20 -9.42
N ARG A 378 -28.85 -6.29 -8.70
CA ARG A 378 -29.48 -5.12 -8.09
C ARG A 378 -30.04 -4.15 -9.13
N LEU A 379 -29.33 -3.97 -10.24
CA LEU A 379 -29.83 -3.19 -11.36
C LEU A 379 -31.10 -3.79 -11.95
N LEU A 380 -31.17 -5.12 -12.11
CA LEU A 380 -32.36 -5.79 -12.61
C LEU A 380 -33.54 -5.72 -11.62
N GLU A 381 -33.28 -5.85 -10.32
CA GLU A 381 -34.31 -5.65 -9.29
C GLU A 381 -34.86 -4.22 -9.30
N ALA A 382 -33.99 -3.20 -9.40
CA ALA A 382 -34.39 -1.81 -9.52
C ALA A 382 -35.27 -1.56 -10.76
N LEU A 383 -35.04 -2.31 -11.84
CA LEU A 383 -35.86 -2.29 -13.06
C LEU A 383 -37.07 -3.25 -13.00
N GLU A 384 -37.40 -3.74 -11.80
CA GLU A 384 -38.56 -4.60 -11.52
C GLU A 384 -38.55 -5.92 -12.29
N TYR A 385 -37.38 -6.51 -12.51
CA TYR A 385 -37.29 -7.93 -12.88
C TYR A 385 -37.41 -8.80 -11.62
N SER A 386 -38.15 -9.91 -11.73
CA SER A 386 -38.13 -10.95 -10.70
C SER A 386 -36.83 -11.74 -10.83
N THR A 387 -35.87 -11.51 -9.93
CA THR A 387 -34.54 -12.11 -10.01
C THR A 387 -34.07 -12.72 -8.70
N TYR A 388 -33.10 -13.63 -8.79
CA TYR A 388 -32.31 -14.09 -7.64
C TYR A 388 -30.91 -14.50 -8.07
N LEU A 389 -29.97 -14.50 -7.13
CA LEU A 389 -28.59 -14.94 -7.36
C LEU A 389 -28.45 -16.46 -7.15
N CYS A 390 -27.73 -17.12 -8.05
CA CYS A 390 -27.40 -18.54 -7.94
C CYS A 390 -25.89 -18.73 -7.93
N GLY A 391 -25.39 -19.53 -7.00
CA GLY A 391 -23.99 -19.95 -6.99
C GLY A 391 -23.76 -21.10 -7.96
N THR A 392 -22.56 -21.18 -8.50
CA THR A 392 -22.16 -22.19 -9.49
C THR A 392 -20.76 -22.70 -9.17
N SER A 393 -20.46 -23.91 -9.62
CA SER A 393 -19.17 -24.56 -9.50
C SER A 393 -18.42 -24.47 -10.84
N VAL A 394 -17.24 -23.84 -10.85
CA VAL A 394 -16.42 -23.64 -12.06
C VAL A 394 -15.35 -24.73 -12.16
N THR A 395 -15.22 -25.30 -13.34
CA THR A 395 -14.33 -26.44 -13.64
C THR A 395 -12.84 -26.06 -13.74
N SER A 396 -12.49 -24.78 -13.69
CA SER A 396 -11.15 -24.31 -14.10
C SER A 396 -10.37 -23.50 -13.07
N THR A 397 -10.78 -23.46 -11.79
CA THR A 397 -10.10 -22.62 -10.80
C THR A 397 -10.03 -23.27 -9.42
N SER A 398 -8.95 -22.96 -8.71
CA SER A 398 -8.74 -23.21 -7.28
C SER A 398 -9.73 -22.47 -6.37
N ILE A 399 -10.56 -21.59 -6.94
CA ILE A 399 -11.79 -21.06 -6.34
C ILE A 399 -12.97 -21.67 -7.10
N ASN A 400 -13.71 -22.58 -6.48
CA ASN A 400 -14.82 -23.29 -7.09
C ASN A 400 -16.16 -22.51 -6.95
N VAL A 401 -16.13 -21.20 -7.19
CA VAL A 401 -17.28 -20.32 -6.95
C VAL A 401 -17.41 -19.30 -8.07
N HIS A 402 -18.59 -19.27 -8.69
CA HIS A 402 -19.05 -18.21 -9.59
C HIS A 402 -20.51 -17.90 -9.30
N LEU A 403 -20.93 -16.65 -9.48
CA LEU A 403 -22.33 -16.23 -9.32
C LEU A 403 -22.98 -16.04 -10.67
N ILE A 404 -24.25 -16.38 -10.80
CA ILE A 404 -25.11 -16.06 -11.94
C ILE A 404 -26.43 -15.47 -11.43
N ILE A 405 -27.23 -14.92 -12.33
CA ILE A 405 -28.54 -14.35 -12.03
C ILE A 405 -29.60 -15.20 -12.73
N ILE A 406 -30.66 -15.55 -12.02
CA ILE A 406 -31.84 -16.18 -12.61
C ILE A 406 -32.96 -15.15 -12.66
N VAL A 407 -33.58 -15.01 -13.82
CA VAL A 407 -34.72 -14.13 -14.07
C VAL A 407 -35.96 -15.01 -14.29
N LYS A 408 -37.01 -14.78 -13.49
CA LYS A 408 -38.31 -15.46 -13.60
C LYS A 408 -39.27 -14.60 -14.41
N GLY A 409 -40.14 -15.23 -15.19
CA GLY A 409 -41.25 -14.54 -15.84
C GLY A 409 -40.84 -13.58 -16.96
N LEU A 410 -39.69 -13.81 -17.62
CA LEU A 410 -39.17 -12.85 -18.61
C LEU A 410 -40.05 -12.74 -19.86
N VAL A 411 -40.50 -13.89 -20.39
CA VAL A 411 -41.37 -13.97 -21.58
C VAL A 411 -42.76 -14.41 -21.16
N ASN A 412 -42.88 -15.58 -20.50
CA ASN A 412 -44.12 -16.07 -19.91
C ASN A 412 -43.95 -16.29 -18.39
N THR A 413 -45.06 -16.27 -17.63
CA THR A 413 -45.10 -16.36 -16.15
C THR A 413 -44.35 -17.55 -15.54
N GLY A 414 -44.12 -18.63 -16.30
CA GLY A 414 -43.36 -19.80 -15.84
C GLY A 414 -41.91 -19.87 -16.31
N ASP A 415 -41.46 -18.94 -17.16
CA ASP A 415 -40.16 -19.06 -17.80
C ASP A 415 -39.03 -18.66 -16.88
N ILE A 416 -37.93 -19.40 -16.97
CA ILE A 416 -36.69 -19.13 -16.25
C ILE A 416 -35.56 -18.87 -17.23
N HIS A 417 -34.82 -17.79 -16.99
CA HIS A 417 -33.71 -17.38 -17.82
C HIS A 417 -32.47 -17.15 -16.97
N LEU A 418 -31.31 -17.56 -17.50
CA LEU A 418 -30.01 -17.28 -16.93
C LEU A 418 -29.46 -15.98 -17.52
N VAL A 419 -28.97 -15.10 -16.65
CA VAL A 419 -28.19 -13.91 -16.98
C VAL A 419 -26.84 -14.02 -16.29
N ASP A 420 -25.77 -13.81 -17.05
CA ASP A 420 -24.41 -13.83 -16.53
C ASP A 420 -23.61 -12.71 -17.20
N CYS A 421 -23.30 -11.68 -16.43
CA CYS A 421 -22.51 -10.52 -16.82
C CYS A 421 -21.08 -10.57 -16.25
N GLY A 422 -20.77 -11.61 -15.44
CA GLY A 422 -19.57 -11.66 -14.60
C GLY A 422 -18.60 -12.78 -14.95
N LEU A 423 -18.87 -13.57 -15.99
CA LEU A 423 -18.06 -14.74 -16.38
C LEU A 423 -16.67 -14.39 -16.93
N GLY A 424 -16.53 -13.19 -17.50
CA GLY A 424 -15.36 -12.83 -18.32
C GLY A 424 -15.28 -13.60 -19.65
N GLN A 425 -16.40 -14.19 -20.08
CA GLN A 425 -16.60 -14.92 -21.33
C GLN A 425 -17.94 -14.47 -21.93
N PRO A 426 -18.10 -14.47 -23.27
CA PRO A 426 -19.28 -13.89 -23.91
C PRO A 426 -20.57 -14.64 -23.51
N SER A 427 -21.59 -13.87 -23.14
CA SER A 427 -22.99 -14.30 -22.92
C SER A 427 -23.90 -13.10 -23.13
N PHE A 428 -24.12 -12.70 -24.38
CA PHE A 428 -24.70 -11.40 -24.73
C PHE A 428 -26.23 -11.36 -24.66
N ARG A 429 -26.86 -12.39 -24.09
CA ARG A 429 -28.32 -12.51 -23.98
C ARG A 429 -28.72 -13.30 -22.74
N ALA A 430 -29.97 -13.14 -22.33
CA ALA A 430 -30.62 -14.01 -21.37
C ALA A 430 -30.85 -15.39 -22.01
N ILE A 431 -30.48 -16.46 -21.31
CA ILE A 431 -30.54 -17.83 -21.82
C ILE A 431 -31.74 -18.54 -21.21
N SER A 432 -32.71 -18.94 -22.02
CA SER A 432 -33.84 -19.75 -21.54
C SER A 432 -33.35 -21.09 -21.00
N LEU A 433 -33.81 -21.46 -19.81
CA LEU A 433 -33.54 -22.75 -19.17
C LEU A 433 -34.69 -23.76 -19.35
N ASN A 434 -35.68 -23.39 -20.18
CA ASN A 434 -36.87 -24.19 -20.50
C ASN A 434 -36.64 -25.26 -21.58
N PHE A 435 -35.40 -25.72 -21.78
CA PHE A 435 -35.07 -26.80 -22.71
C PHE A 435 -35.17 -28.17 -22.02
N ASN A 436 -35.42 -29.24 -22.78
CA ASN A 436 -35.55 -30.60 -22.24
C ASN A 436 -34.20 -31.18 -21.82
N GLU A 437 -33.28 -31.37 -22.77
CA GLU A 437 -31.96 -31.97 -22.53
C GLU A 437 -30.84 -30.97 -22.79
N GLU A 438 -30.85 -30.31 -23.96
CA GLU A 438 -29.85 -29.35 -24.36
C GLU A 438 -30.48 -28.04 -24.86
N SER A 439 -29.82 -26.92 -24.60
CA SER A 439 -30.12 -25.65 -25.27
C SER A 439 -29.64 -25.69 -26.72
N PRO A 440 -30.07 -24.71 -27.56
CA PRO A 440 -29.35 -24.41 -28.79
C PRO A 440 -27.86 -24.14 -28.55
N VAL A 441 -27.06 -24.29 -29.61
CA VAL A 441 -25.67 -23.85 -29.62
C VAL A 441 -25.64 -22.34 -29.88
N TYR A 442 -24.92 -21.62 -29.03
CA TYR A 442 -24.70 -20.19 -29.15
C TYR A 442 -23.28 -19.93 -29.65
N GLN A 443 -23.16 -19.17 -30.73
CA GLN A 443 -21.89 -18.62 -31.19
C GLN A 443 -21.89 -17.11 -30.95
N GLU A 444 -21.18 -16.66 -29.92
CA GLU A 444 -21.08 -15.25 -29.56
C GLU A 444 -19.62 -14.87 -29.40
N SER A 445 -19.20 -13.79 -30.08
CA SER A 445 -17.79 -13.43 -30.16
C SER A 445 -16.99 -14.65 -30.67
N TYR A 446 -15.83 -14.93 -30.08
CA TYR A 446 -14.97 -16.05 -30.44
C TYR A 446 -15.42 -17.41 -29.91
N LEU A 447 -16.45 -17.48 -29.06
CA LEU A 447 -16.76 -18.67 -28.28
C LEU A 447 -18.08 -19.33 -28.71
N GLU A 448 -18.00 -20.64 -28.88
CA GLU A 448 -19.16 -21.53 -29.00
C GLU A 448 -19.52 -22.12 -27.61
N TYR A 449 -20.78 -22.03 -27.20
CA TYR A 449 -21.25 -22.63 -25.95
C TYR A 449 -22.69 -23.14 -26.04
N LYS A 450 -23.04 -24.07 -25.15
CA LYS A 450 -24.42 -24.54 -24.94
C LYS A 450 -24.65 -24.90 -23.46
N TYR A 451 -25.89 -25.18 -23.10
CA TYR A 451 -26.25 -25.69 -21.78
C TYR A 451 -26.88 -27.08 -21.92
N ILE A 452 -26.62 -27.95 -20.96
CA ILE A 452 -27.24 -29.27 -20.88
C ILE A 452 -27.80 -29.51 -19.48
N LYS A 453 -28.85 -30.31 -19.37
CA LYS A 453 -29.37 -30.84 -18.10
C LYS A 453 -28.78 -32.22 -17.87
N ARG A 454 -28.10 -32.41 -16.74
CA ARG A 454 -27.44 -33.66 -16.39
C ARG A 454 -27.41 -33.83 -14.88
N ASP A 455 -27.82 -35.00 -14.39
CA ASP A 455 -27.73 -35.38 -12.98
C ASP A 455 -28.38 -34.33 -12.04
N GLY A 456 -29.55 -33.81 -12.44
CA GLY A 456 -30.29 -32.77 -11.70
C GLY A 456 -29.68 -31.36 -11.77
N LYS A 457 -28.59 -31.18 -12.53
CA LYS A 457 -27.87 -29.90 -12.67
C LYS A 457 -27.99 -29.36 -14.08
N ILE A 458 -27.78 -28.05 -14.20
CA ILE A 458 -27.58 -27.36 -15.47
C ILE A 458 -26.09 -27.10 -15.62
N VAL A 459 -25.55 -27.49 -16.77
CA VAL A 459 -24.12 -27.47 -17.05
C VAL A 459 -23.87 -26.58 -18.26
N ARG A 460 -23.03 -25.55 -18.11
CA ARG A 460 -22.54 -24.76 -19.24
C ARG A 460 -21.37 -25.48 -19.90
N MET A 461 -21.53 -25.80 -21.17
CA MET A 461 -20.52 -26.47 -21.99
C MET A 461 -19.87 -25.46 -22.95
N HIS A 462 -18.55 -25.45 -23.02
CA HIS A 462 -17.76 -24.66 -23.98
C HIS A 462 -17.22 -25.56 -25.09
N GLY A 463 -17.29 -25.08 -26.33
CA GLY A 463 -16.88 -25.78 -27.55
C GLY A 463 -15.69 -25.11 -28.22
N GLU A 464 -15.83 -24.78 -29.51
CA GLU A 464 -14.80 -24.05 -30.26
C GLU A 464 -14.53 -22.67 -29.64
N GLY A 465 -13.26 -22.27 -29.58
CA GLY A 465 -12.82 -21.00 -29.02
C GLY A 465 -12.53 -20.99 -27.51
N ASP A 466 -12.77 -22.08 -26.78
CA ASP A 466 -12.45 -22.16 -25.35
C ASP A 466 -10.94 -21.99 -25.08
N LEU A 467 -10.61 -20.96 -24.30
CA LEU A 467 -9.22 -20.61 -23.95
C LEU A 467 -8.70 -21.35 -22.72
N VAL A 468 -9.57 -22.03 -21.97
CA VAL A 468 -9.17 -22.70 -20.74
C VAL A 468 -8.41 -23.98 -21.09
N LYS A 469 -7.19 -24.11 -20.56
CA LYS A 469 -6.40 -25.32 -20.71
C LYS A 469 -7.16 -26.50 -20.08
N ARG A 470 -7.32 -27.58 -20.85
CA ARG A 470 -7.87 -28.85 -20.34
C ARG A 470 -6.86 -29.49 -19.39
N ASN A 471 -7.34 -30.06 -18.28
CA ASN A 471 -6.50 -30.95 -17.51
C ASN A 471 -6.14 -32.16 -18.38
N ASP A 472 -4.87 -32.54 -18.35
CA ASP A 472 -4.35 -33.66 -19.10
C ASP A 472 -3.43 -34.47 -18.17
N PRO A 473 -3.88 -35.63 -17.66
CA PRO A 473 -5.17 -36.28 -17.95
C PRO A 473 -6.38 -35.54 -17.32
N PRO A 474 -7.61 -35.76 -17.84
CA PRO A 474 -8.83 -35.26 -17.20
C PRO A 474 -8.94 -35.76 -15.75
N ILE A 475 -9.33 -34.87 -14.83
CA ILE A 475 -9.52 -35.16 -13.41
C ILE A 475 -10.96 -35.64 -13.20
N GLU A 476 -11.13 -36.86 -12.70
CA GLU A 476 -12.45 -37.44 -12.42
C GLU A 476 -13.27 -36.55 -11.46
N GLY A 477 -14.56 -36.36 -11.77
CA GLY A 477 -15.48 -35.50 -11.01
C GLY A 477 -15.30 -33.99 -11.24
N LEU A 478 -14.13 -33.56 -11.72
CA LEU A 478 -13.85 -32.17 -12.07
C LEU A 478 -13.99 -31.91 -13.57
N ASP A 479 -13.52 -32.80 -14.43
CA ASP A 479 -13.62 -32.64 -15.87
C ASP A 479 -14.80 -33.43 -16.41
N LEU A 480 -15.65 -32.75 -17.19
CA LEU A 480 -16.65 -33.38 -18.03
C LEU A 480 -16.40 -32.97 -19.48
N ILE A 481 -16.01 -33.95 -20.30
CA ILE A 481 -15.73 -33.77 -21.72
C ILE A 481 -16.67 -34.67 -22.53
N LEU A 482 -17.43 -34.06 -23.44
CA LEU A 482 -18.37 -34.73 -24.34
C LEU A 482 -18.03 -34.35 -25.79
N GLY A 483 -17.18 -35.13 -26.44
CA GLY A 483 -16.64 -34.79 -27.76
C GLY A 483 -15.83 -33.49 -27.71
N LYS A 484 -16.23 -32.48 -28.50
CA LYS A 484 -15.58 -31.16 -28.49
C LYS A 484 -15.94 -30.30 -27.26
N TRP A 485 -17.02 -30.66 -26.56
CA TRP A 485 -17.59 -29.87 -25.48
C TRP A 485 -16.94 -30.17 -24.13
N ARG A 486 -16.61 -29.12 -23.38
CA ARG A 486 -16.09 -29.22 -22.01
C ARG A 486 -16.99 -28.47 -21.05
N ARG A 487 -17.28 -29.05 -19.88
CA ARG A 487 -17.94 -28.33 -18.78
C ARG A 487 -17.10 -27.13 -18.36
N PHE A 488 -17.70 -25.95 -18.40
CA PHE A 488 -17.11 -24.73 -17.84
C PHE A 488 -17.59 -24.50 -16.40
N TYR A 489 -18.90 -24.51 -16.17
CA TYR A 489 -19.49 -24.50 -14.83
C TYR A 489 -20.77 -25.33 -14.77
N GLU A 490 -21.22 -25.65 -13.56
CA GLU A 490 -22.52 -26.26 -13.28
C GLU A 490 -23.24 -25.63 -12.09
N PHE A 491 -24.56 -25.77 -12.04
CA PHE A 491 -25.40 -25.29 -10.95
C PHE A 491 -26.71 -26.08 -10.85
N SER A 492 -27.36 -25.99 -9.68
CA SER A 492 -28.71 -26.52 -9.43
C SER A 492 -29.64 -25.36 -9.10
N LEU A 493 -30.89 -25.44 -9.58
CA LEU A 493 -31.92 -24.46 -9.25
C LEU A 493 -32.49 -24.69 -7.83
N GLU A 494 -32.46 -25.92 -7.33
CA GLU A 494 -33.05 -26.31 -6.05
C GLU A 494 -32.20 -25.88 -4.84
N ASP A 495 -30.87 -25.83 -5.00
CA ASP A 495 -29.92 -25.59 -3.90
C ASP A 495 -29.86 -24.13 -3.41
N PHE A 496 -30.52 -23.19 -4.10
CA PHE A 496 -30.23 -21.75 -3.96
C PHE A 496 -31.41 -20.84 -3.61
N GLU A 497 -32.66 -21.28 -3.68
CA GLU A 497 -33.80 -20.44 -3.19
C GLU A 497 -33.69 -20.06 -1.70
N GLN A 498 -32.74 -20.63 -0.94
CA GLN A 498 -32.58 -20.42 0.50
C GLN A 498 -31.38 -19.56 0.92
N LYS A 499 -30.48 -19.13 0.01
CA LYS A 499 -29.23 -18.45 0.39
C LYS A 499 -29.32 -16.94 0.22
N THR A 500 -29.12 -16.20 1.32
CA THR A 500 -29.02 -14.73 1.30
C THR A 500 -27.70 -14.27 0.64
N LEU A 501 -27.68 -13.04 0.11
CA LEU A 501 -26.46 -12.38 -0.38
C LEU A 501 -25.32 -12.46 0.64
N LYS A 502 -25.62 -12.30 1.94
CA LYS A 502 -24.66 -12.44 3.05
C LYS A 502 -24.02 -13.83 3.13
N THR A 503 -24.77 -14.87 2.79
CA THR A 503 -24.28 -16.26 2.78
C THR A 503 -23.39 -16.50 1.58
N LEU A 504 -23.78 -15.98 0.41
CA LEU A 504 -22.97 -16.00 -0.80
C LEU A 504 -21.64 -15.24 -0.60
N TRP A 505 -21.69 -14.10 0.11
CA TRP A 505 -20.53 -13.27 0.42
C TRP A 505 -19.42 -14.02 1.15
N LYS A 506 -19.78 -14.95 2.05
CA LYS A 506 -18.80 -15.76 2.79
C LYS A 506 -17.97 -16.67 1.89
N TYR A 507 -18.48 -17.06 0.73
CA TYR A 507 -17.73 -17.86 -0.24
C TYR A 507 -16.73 -17.01 -1.06
N PHE A 508 -16.87 -15.68 -1.03
CA PHE A 508 -15.97 -14.72 -1.66
C PHE A 508 -14.97 -14.09 -0.68
N ASP A 509 -14.95 -14.56 0.57
CA ASP A 509 -14.01 -14.14 1.60
C ASP A 509 -12.59 -14.50 1.18
N GLY A 510 -11.92 -13.52 0.57
CA GLY A 510 -10.71 -13.60 -0.25
C GLY A 510 -9.43 -14.05 0.46
N ARG A 511 -9.55 -14.77 1.58
CA ARG A 511 -8.44 -15.27 2.38
C ARG A 511 -7.55 -16.30 1.67
N SER A 512 -7.90 -16.68 0.45
CA SER A 512 -7.09 -17.56 -0.39
C SER A 512 -7.37 -17.30 -1.87
N ALA A 513 -6.97 -16.13 -2.39
CA ALA A 513 -6.78 -16.09 -3.84
C ALA A 513 -5.68 -17.10 -4.21
N PRO A 514 -5.85 -17.87 -5.28
CA PRO A 514 -4.88 -18.87 -5.66
C PRO A 514 -3.50 -18.26 -5.89
N LYS A 515 -2.45 -18.92 -5.38
CA LYS A 515 -1.06 -18.55 -5.66
C LYS A 515 -0.76 -18.45 -7.17
N ASN A 516 -1.51 -19.18 -7.99
CA ASN A 516 -1.35 -19.23 -9.44
C ASN A 516 -2.37 -18.36 -10.18
N MET A 517 -3.01 -17.40 -9.51
CA MET A 517 -3.91 -16.48 -10.17
C MET A 517 -3.11 -15.53 -11.07
N ILE A 518 -3.55 -15.39 -12.31
CA ILE A 518 -2.95 -14.47 -13.28
C ILE A 518 -3.80 -13.20 -13.41
N PRO A 519 -3.19 -12.01 -13.59
CA PRO A 519 -3.92 -10.79 -13.93
C PRO A 519 -4.78 -11.04 -15.16
N ARG A 520 -6.10 -10.81 -15.01
CA ARG A 520 -7.07 -11.10 -16.06
C ARG A 520 -8.04 -9.93 -16.19
N ILE A 521 -8.31 -9.53 -17.44
CA ILE A 521 -9.36 -8.57 -17.77
C ILE A 521 -9.97 -8.89 -19.13
N SER A 522 -11.27 -8.63 -19.30
CA SER A 522 -11.97 -8.79 -20.57
C SER A 522 -13.13 -7.81 -20.71
N ARG A 523 -13.33 -7.27 -21.92
CA ARG A 523 -14.56 -6.57 -22.35
C ARG A 523 -14.86 -6.85 -23.81
N PHE A 524 -16.07 -6.52 -24.26
CA PHE A 524 -16.55 -6.88 -25.59
C PHE A 524 -17.15 -5.69 -26.36
N PRO A 525 -16.38 -4.63 -26.65
CA PRO A 525 -16.88 -3.49 -27.42
C PRO A 525 -17.37 -3.93 -28.81
N GLY A 526 -18.61 -3.59 -29.15
CA GLY A 526 -19.23 -4.02 -30.40
C GLY A 526 -19.37 -5.54 -30.52
N GLY A 527 -19.41 -6.26 -29.40
CA GLY A 527 -19.48 -7.72 -29.36
C GLY A 527 -18.17 -8.46 -29.68
N LYS A 528 -17.04 -7.74 -29.81
CA LYS A 528 -15.72 -8.33 -30.10
C LYS A 528 -14.83 -8.37 -28.87
N ALA A 529 -14.16 -9.49 -28.62
CA ALA A 529 -13.35 -9.68 -27.42
C ALA A 529 -12.05 -8.86 -27.43
N HIS A 530 -11.86 -8.06 -26.39
CA HIS A 530 -10.58 -7.51 -25.97
C HIS A 530 -10.25 -8.09 -24.60
N MET A 531 -9.16 -8.87 -24.48
CA MET A 531 -8.81 -9.53 -23.22
C MET A 531 -7.31 -9.47 -22.94
N MET A 532 -6.95 -9.40 -21.67
CA MET A 532 -5.57 -9.63 -21.23
C MET A 532 -5.54 -10.75 -20.19
N MET A 533 -4.56 -11.64 -20.32
CA MET A 533 -4.30 -12.73 -19.37
C MET A 533 -2.79 -12.83 -19.15
N GLY A 534 -2.32 -12.38 -17.99
CA GLY A 534 -0.90 -12.18 -17.72
C GLY A 534 -0.27 -11.24 -18.76
N ASN A 535 0.79 -11.70 -19.42
CA ASN A 535 1.50 -10.93 -20.46
C ASN A 535 0.93 -11.14 -21.89
N ASN A 536 -0.28 -11.67 -22.03
CA ASN A 536 -0.88 -11.93 -23.33
C ASN A 536 -2.11 -11.06 -23.55
N LEU A 537 -2.11 -10.29 -24.63
CA LEU A 537 -3.26 -9.58 -25.16
C LEU A 537 -3.94 -10.46 -26.21
N PHE A 538 -5.26 -10.61 -26.12
CA PHE A 538 -6.10 -11.34 -27.06
C PHE A 538 -7.08 -10.36 -27.71
N LEU A 539 -7.06 -10.30 -29.03
CA LEU A 539 -7.95 -9.45 -29.83
C LEU A 539 -8.70 -10.30 -30.85
N GLU A 540 -10.02 -10.25 -30.81
CA GLU A 540 -10.85 -10.90 -31.81
C GLU A 540 -10.67 -10.27 -33.19
N GLN A 541 -10.50 -11.11 -34.21
CA GLN A 541 -10.41 -10.75 -35.62
C GLN A 541 -11.79 -10.86 -36.29
N GLU A 542 -11.91 -10.43 -37.55
CA GLU A 542 -13.19 -10.49 -38.28
C GLU A 542 -13.73 -11.91 -38.49
N ASP A 543 -12.85 -12.92 -38.53
CA ASP A 543 -13.22 -14.34 -38.62
C ASP A 543 -13.62 -14.96 -37.28
N ARG A 544 -13.79 -14.12 -36.23
CA ARG A 544 -14.09 -14.51 -34.85
C ARG A 544 -13.00 -15.33 -34.16
N LYS A 545 -11.79 -15.38 -34.71
CA LYS A 545 -10.65 -15.99 -34.02
C LYS A 545 -9.91 -14.96 -33.18
N LEU A 546 -9.28 -15.43 -32.11
CA LEU A 546 -8.46 -14.58 -31.25
C LEU A 546 -7.02 -14.54 -31.75
N LYS A 547 -6.54 -13.33 -32.05
CA LYS A 547 -5.11 -13.06 -32.23
C LYS A 547 -4.47 -12.87 -30.86
N LYS A 548 -3.51 -13.74 -30.52
CA LYS A 548 -2.68 -13.62 -29.33
C LYS A 548 -1.44 -12.77 -29.61
N ILE A 549 -1.19 -11.77 -28.77
CA ILE A 549 -0.03 -10.89 -28.81
C ILE A 549 0.67 -10.99 -27.46
N LYS A 550 1.93 -11.41 -27.45
CA LYS A 550 2.75 -11.48 -26.23
C LYS A 550 3.41 -10.12 -25.99
N LEU A 551 3.10 -9.52 -24.85
CA LEU A 551 3.69 -8.26 -24.38
C LEU A 551 4.99 -8.59 -23.63
N GLN A 552 6.06 -7.87 -23.92
CA GLN A 552 7.42 -8.16 -23.44
C GLN A 552 7.87 -7.25 -22.30
N SER A 553 7.15 -6.16 -22.03
CA SER A 553 7.54 -5.18 -21.01
C SER A 553 6.33 -4.61 -20.26
N ASN A 554 6.60 -4.05 -19.08
CA ASN A 554 5.60 -3.34 -18.29
C ASN A 554 5.02 -2.13 -19.06
N ASP A 555 5.83 -1.44 -19.86
CA ASP A 555 5.35 -0.32 -20.69
C ASP A 555 4.35 -0.78 -21.76
N GLU A 556 4.59 -1.93 -22.40
CA GLU A 556 3.66 -2.52 -23.37
C GLU A 556 2.35 -2.93 -22.70
N ILE A 557 2.42 -3.49 -21.48
CA ILE A 557 1.24 -3.84 -20.67
C ILE A 557 0.41 -2.60 -20.38
N LEU A 558 1.01 -1.54 -19.85
CA LEU A 558 0.30 -0.31 -19.52
C LEU A 558 -0.29 0.35 -20.76
N LYS A 559 0.44 0.37 -21.87
CA LYS A 559 -0.06 0.89 -23.15
C LYS A 559 -1.29 0.10 -23.62
N ALA A 560 -1.28 -1.22 -23.47
CA ALA A 560 -2.45 -2.05 -23.77
C ALA A 560 -3.64 -1.74 -22.85
N TYR A 561 -3.41 -1.57 -21.54
CA TYR A 561 -4.48 -1.17 -20.59
C TYR A 561 -5.08 0.19 -20.92
N ARG A 562 -4.24 1.23 -21.16
CA ARG A 562 -4.72 2.57 -21.55
C ARG A 562 -5.60 2.54 -22.79
N HIS A 563 -5.21 1.76 -23.80
CA HIS A 563 -5.92 1.73 -25.06
C HIS A 563 -7.18 0.85 -25.00
N TYR A 564 -7.05 -0.37 -24.48
CA TYR A 564 -8.12 -1.36 -24.50
C TYR A 564 -8.97 -1.36 -23.25
N PHE A 565 -8.59 -0.74 -22.14
CA PHE A 565 -9.35 -0.71 -20.88
C PHE A 565 -9.19 0.65 -20.17
N PRO A 566 -9.57 1.77 -20.82
CA PRO A 566 -9.27 3.13 -20.34
C PRO A 566 -9.93 3.49 -19.00
N SER A 567 -10.91 2.71 -18.54
CA SER A 567 -11.55 2.91 -17.23
C SER A 567 -10.75 2.31 -16.07
N ILE A 568 -9.69 1.56 -16.34
CA ILE A 568 -8.86 0.94 -15.31
C ILE A 568 -7.71 1.87 -14.93
N ASP A 569 -7.59 2.14 -13.63
CA ASP A 569 -6.49 2.93 -13.08
C ASP A 569 -5.12 2.27 -13.32
N GLU A 570 -4.15 3.04 -13.82
CA GLU A 570 -2.83 2.50 -14.14
C GLU A 570 -2.04 2.05 -12.92
N ASN A 571 -2.24 2.68 -11.76
CA ASN A 571 -1.58 2.26 -10.52
C ASN A 571 -2.11 0.89 -10.08
N LEU A 572 -3.41 0.64 -10.24
CA LEU A 572 -4.00 -0.69 -10.01
C LEU A 572 -3.35 -1.75 -10.93
N VAL A 573 -3.14 -1.43 -12.21
CA VAL A 573 -2.45 -2.33 -13.15
C VAL A 573 -1.02 -2.58 -12.70
N HIS A 574 -0.25 -1.52 -12.45
CA HIS A 574 1.14 -1.63 -11.98
C HIS A 574 1.23 -2.52 -10.74
N HIS A 575 0.39 -2.28 -9.74
CA HIS A 575 0.42 -2.99 -8.48
C HIS A 575 0.10 -4.49 -8.67
N ALA A 576 -0.95 -4.80 -9.42
CA ALA A 576 -1.35 -6.18 -9.67
C ALA A 576 -0.24 -6.97 -10.40
N TYR A 577 0.42 -6.35 -11.38
CA TYR A 577 1.51 -7.00 -12.11
C TYR A 577 2.79 -7.14 -11.28
N SER A 578 3.12 -6.17 -10.42
CA SER A 578 4.26 -6.30 -9.51
C SER A 578 4.10 -7.50 -8.57
N ILE A 579 2.92 -7.64 -7.92
CA ILE A 579 2.63 -8.78 -7.04
C ILE A 579 2.69 -10.09 -7.83
N TRP A 580 2.09 -10.12 -9.01
CA TRP A 580 2.07 -11.34 -9.80
C TRP A 580 3.48 -11.78 -10.22
N GLN A 581 4.31 -10.84 -10.69
CA GLN A 581 5.69 -11.11 -11.10
C GLN A 581 6.59 -11.52 -9.93
N GLU A 582 6.36 -10.98 -8.72
CA GLU A 582 7.08 -11.40 -7.51
C GLU A 582 6.77 -12.85 -7.10
N ASN A 583 5.56 -13.35 -7.41
CA ASN A 583 5.15 -14.73 -7.10
C ASN A 583 5.54 -15.75 -8.19
N ASP A 584 5.91 -15.30 -9.38
CA ASP A 584 6.39 -16.15 -10.50
C ASP A 584 7.92 -16.41 -10.42
N LEU A 585 8.63 -15.74 -9.51
CA LEU A 585 10.04 -15.95 -9.16
C LEU A 585 10.18 -16.88 -7.94
#